data_AF-A0A9D2PVU6-F1
#
_entry.id   AF-A0A9D2PVU6-F1
#
_cell.length_a   1.000
_cell.length_b   1.000
_cell.length_c   1.000
_cell.angle_alpha   90.00
_cell.angle_beta   90.00
_cell.angle_gamma   90.00
#
_symmetry.space_group_name_H-M   'P 1'
#
loop_
_entity.id
_entity.type
_entity.pdbx_description
1 polymer ?
#
loop_
_entity_poly.entity_id
_entity_poly.type
_entity_poly.pdbx_seq_one_letter_code
_entity_poly.pdbx_strand_id
1 'polypeptide(L)' 'MKKQRRYTISVTPDLEEDLEQAWKKKYSKTPRSEMIRELLRIGLDSLENSSDEENGK' A
#
# COMPACT_ATOMS: atom_id res chain seq x y z
N MET A 1 12.34 -4.94 20.33
CA MET A 1 11.81 -5.11 18.96
C MET A 1 10.31 -4.81 18.99
N LYS A 2 9.80 -3.89 18.15
CA LYS A 2 8.34 -3.64 18.07
C LYS A 2 7.65 -4.89 17.51
N LYS A 3 6.63 -5.39 18.21
CA LYS A 3 5.89 -6.60 17.81
C LYS A 3 5.16 -6.33 16.48
N GLN A 4 5.42 -7.12 15.45
CA GLN A 4 4.66 -7.04 14.19
C GLN A 4 3.23 -7.49 14.46
N ARG A 5 2.26 -6.61 14.19
CA ARG A 5 0.83 -6.92 14.26
C ARG A 5 0.42 -7.60 12.96
N ARG A 6 -0.43 -8.63 13.06
CA ARG A 6 -1.01 -9.32 11.92
C ARG A 6 -2.41 -8.77 11.68
N TYR A 7 -2.69 -8.44 10.43
CA TYR A 7 -3.97 -7.92 9.99
C TYR A 7 -4.48 -8.79 8.84
N THR A 8 -5.80 -8.94 8.77
CA THR A 8 -6.49 -9.54 7.63
C THR A 8 -7.31 -8.44 6.99
N ILE A 9 -7.20 -8.31 5.68
CA ILE A 9 -7.99 -7.38 4.88
C ILE A 9 -8.76 -8.16 3.83
N SER A 10 -9.95 -7.70 3.50
CA SER A 10 -10.72 -8.19 2.36
C SER A 10 -10.62 -7.14 1.26
N VAL A 11 -10.34 -7.60 0.04
CA VAL A 11 -10.25 -6.77 -1.16
C VAL A 11 -11.22 -7.30 -2.21
N THR A 12 -11.57 -6.47 -3.18
CA THR A 12 -12.33 -6.92 -4.34
C THR A 12 -11.47 -7.81 -5.24
N PRO A 13 -12.07 -8.73 -6.01
CA PRO A 13 -11.33 -9.58 -6.94
C PRO A 13 -10.51 -8.79 -7.97
N ASP A 14 -11.07 -7.70 -8.49
CA ASP A 14 -10.39 -6.85 -9.48
C ASP A 14 -9.11 -6.23 -8.89
N LEU A 15 -9.19 -5.76 -7.64
CA LEU A 15 -8.02 -5.21 -6.94
C LEU A 15 -6.99 -6.30 -6.63
N GLU A 16 -7.42 -7.53 -6.33
CA GLU A 16 -6.50 -8.65 -6.13
C GLU A 16 -5.71 -8.97 -7.41
N GLU A 17 -6.35 -8.90 -8.58
CA GLU A 17 -5.68 -9.06 -9.88
C GLU A 17 -4.64 -7.96 -10.12
N ASP A 18 -5.01 -6.70 -9.88
CA ASP A 18 -4.08 -5.56 -10.01
C ASP A 18 -2.87 -5.69 -9.07
N LEU A 19 -3.10 -6.10 -7.82
CA LEU A 19 -2.04 -6.35 -6.85
C LEU A 19 -1.10 -7.48 -7.29
N GLU A 20 -1.64 -8.54 -7.88
CA GLU A 20 -0.84 -9.65 -8.40
C GLU A 20 0.01 -9.23 -9.60
N GLN A 21 -0.55 -8.41 -10.51
CA GLN A 21 0.19 -7.88 -11.65
C GLN A 21 1.31 -6.93 -11.19
N ALA A 22 1.02 -6.05 -10.23
CA ALA A 22 2.02 -5.17 -9.63
C ALA A 22 3.13 -5.98 -8.94
N TRP A 23 2.76 -7.05 -8.25
CA TRP A 23 3.71 -7.94 -7.59
C TRP A 23 4.66 -8.58 -8.60
N LYS A 24 4.13 -9.20 -9.66
CA LYS A 24 4.92 -9.85 -10.71
C LYS A 24 5.87 -8.89 -11.43
N LYS A 25 5.41 -7.66 -11.71
CA LYS A 25 6.19 -6.69 -12.51
C LYS A 25 7.28 -6.00 -11.71
N LYS A 26 7.00 -5.59 -10.47
CA LYS A 26 7.86 -4.67 -9.71
C LYS A 26 8.37 -5.24 -8.39
N TYR A 27 7.62 -6.16 -7.77
CA TYR A 27 7.89 -6.67 -6.42
C TYR A 27 8.15 -8.18 -6.39
N SER A 28 8.51 -8.79 -7.52
CA SER A 28 8.61 -10.25 -7.67
C SER A 28 9.61 -10.92 -6.72
N LYS A 29 10.55 -10.14 -6.18
CA LYS A 29 11.58 -10.59 -5.22
C LYS A 29 11.20 -10.36 -3.75
N THR A 30 10.10 -9.67 -3.46
CA THR A 30 9.67 -9.36 -2.08
C THR A 30 8.39 -10.10 -1.73
N PRO A 31 8.15 -10.39 -0.43
CA PRO A 31 6.88 -10.97 -0.01
C PRO A 31 5.71 -10.01 -0.31
N ARG A 32 4.56 -10.54 -0.72
CA ARG A 32 3.34 -9.73 -0.97
C ARG A 32 3.00 -8.81 0.21
N SER A 33 3.18 -9.27 1.45
CA SER A 33 2.91 -8.46 2.64
C SER A 33 3.81 -7.23 2.79
N GLU A 34 5.02 -7.26 2.24
CA GLU A 34 5.89 -6.08 2.21
C GLU A 34 5.47 -5.10 1.12
N MET A 35 5.14 -5.61 -0.07
CA MET A 35 4.56 -4.81 -1.14
C MET A 35 3.31 -4.06 -0.65
N ILE A 36 2.38 -4.74 0.02
CA ILE A 36 1.15 -4.10 0.52
C ILE A 36 1.48 -3.01 1.55
N ARG A 37 2.46 -3.21 2.43
CA ARG A 37 2.88 -2.14 3.37
C ARG A 37 3.45 -0.94 2.65
N GLU A 38 4.25 -1.17 1.62
CA GLU A 38 4.85 -0.09 0.85
C GLU A 38 3.81 0.70 0.07
N LEU A 39 2.86 0.01 -0.59
CA LEU A 39 1.74 0.65 -1.28
C LEU A 39 0.86 1.47 -0.32
N LEU A 40 0.56 0.93 0.87
CA LEU A 40 -0.18 1.65 1.90
C LEU A 40 0.59 2.88 2.39
N ARG A 41 1.90 2.75 2.58
CA ARG A 41 2.75 3.89 2.98
C ARG A 41 2.74 4.99 1.92
N ILE A 42 2.94 4.64 0.66
CA ILE A 42 2.91 5.60 -0.46
C ILE A 42 1.54 6.29 -0.53
N GLY A 43 0.45 5.54 -0.38
CA GLY A 43 -0.91 6.10 -0.37
C GLY A 43 -1.15 7.05 0.80
N LEU A 44 -0.68 6.71 2.00
CA LEU A 44 -0.77 7.57 3.19
C LEU A 44 0.09 8.83 3.05
N ASP A 45 1.33 8.69 2.60
CA ASP A 45 2.23 9.82 2.35
C ASP A 45 1.62 10.76 1.30
N SER A 46 1.01 10.21 0.23
CA SER A 46 0.32 11.02 -0.78
C SER A 46 -0.90 11.75 -0.21
N LEU A 47 -1.63 11.12 0.73
CA LEU A 47 -2.82 11.72 1.35
C LEU A 47 -2.42 12.86 2.30
N GLU A 48 -1.40 12.66 3.14
CA GLU A 48 -0.88 13.68 4.05
C GLU A 48 -0.38 14.90 3.27
N ASN A 49 0.44 14.70 2.22
CA ASN A 49 0.94 15.80 1.41
C ASN A 49 -0.15 16.50 0.58
N SER A 50 -1.25 15.82 0.24
CA SER A 50 -2.40 16.47 -0.43
C SER A 50 -3.24 17.34 0.50
N SER A 51 -3.16 17.10 1.81
CA SER A 51 -3.93 17.84 2.83
C SER A 51 -3.33 19.22 3.14
N ASP A 52 -2.05 19.44 2.80
CA ASP A 52 -1.36 20.71 3.00
C ASP A 52 -1.62 21.73 1.87
N GLU A 53 -2.10 21.30 0.70
CA GLU A 53 -2.40 22.20 -0.43
C GLU A 53 -3.79 22.86 -0.36
N GLU A 54 -4.75 22.33 0.43
CA GLU A 54 -6.10 22.91 0.55
C GLU A 54 -6.23 24.03 1.61
N ASN A 55 -5.20 24.31 2.42
CA ASN A 55 -5.24 25.36 3.47
C ASN A 55 -4.33 26.57 3.21
N GLY A 56 -3.88 26.78 1.98
CA GLY A 56 -3.15 27.98 1.56
C GLY A 56 -4.02 28.95 0.77
N LYS A 57 -4.96 29.65 1.44
CA LYS A 57 -5.75 30.74 0.85
C LYS A 57 -5.47 32.07 1.53
#